data_AF-X1BSK7-F1
#
_entry.id   AF-X1BSK7-F1
#
_cell.length_a   1.000
_cell.length_b   1.000
_cell.length_c   1.000
_cell.angle_alpha   90.00
_cell.angle_beta   90.00
_cell.angle_gamma   90.00
#
_symmetry.space_group_name_H-M   'P 1'
#
loop_
_entity.id
_entity.type
_entity.pdbx_description
1 polymer ?
#
loop_
_entity_poly.entity_id
_entity_poly.type
_entity_poly.pdbx_seq_one_letter_code
_entity_poly.pdbx_strand_id
1 'polypeptide(L)'
;MLSLKALGIGSGDGVICPSLTYYATAGAITRTGAKPVFSDIDPKTYNISIDSISSKLEARSSKIKAIIPVHLYGQCADMNEIMKIAKRYNLKV
;
A
#
# COMPACT_ATOMS: atom_id res chain seq x y z
N MET A 1 8.11 -7.42 6.94
CA MET A 1 9.18 -6.42 7.19
C MET A 1 10.47 -6.70 6.42
N LEU A 2 10.86 -7.96 6.16
CA LEU A 2 12.14 -8.26 5.50
C LEU A 2 12.23 -7.61 4.11
N SER A 3 11.20 -7.79 3.28
CA SER A 3 11.08 -7.15 1.96
C SER A 3 11.15 -5.62 2.05
N LEU A 4 10.39 -5.01 2.96
CA LEU A 4 10.42 -3.56 3.18
C LEU A 4 11.82 -3.05 3.55
N LYS A 5 12.51 -3.73 4.47
CA LYS A 5 13.89 -3.37 4.85
C LYS A 5 14.86 -3.54 3.68
N ALA A 6 14.73 -4.61 2.89
CA ALA A 6 15.56 -4.82 1.70
C ALA A 6 15.34 -3.74 0.63
N LEU A 7 14.12 -3.20 0.55
CA LEU A 7 13.79 -2.06 -0.31
C LEU A 7 14.23 -0.70 0.27
N GLY A 8 14.87 -0.68 1.43
CA GLY A 8 15.30 0.55 2.11
C GLY A 8 14.18 1.38 2.71
N ILE A 9 12.99 0.79 2.93
CA ILE A 9 11.82 1.49 3.48
C ILE A 9 11.93 1.58 5.00
N GLY A 10 11.87 2.79 5.54
CA GLY A 10 12.00 3.03 6.98
C GLY A 10 11.41 4.37 7.45
N SER A 11 12.02 4.95 8.49
CA SER A 11 11.56 6.21 9.08
C SER A 11 11.43 7.34 8.05
N GLY A 12 10.31 8.04 8.09
CA GLY A 12 9.98 9.13 7.14
C GLY A 12 9.30 8.68 5.85
N ASP A 13 9.27 7.38 5.54
CA ASP A 13 8.56 6.85 4.38
C ASP A 13 7.12 6.46 4.72
N GLY A 14 6.24 6.61 3.73
CA GLY A 14 4.86 6.11 3.77
C GLY A 14 4.69 4.86 2.90
N VAL A 15 3.87 3.92 3.37
CA VAL A 15 3.49 2.73 2.61
C VAL A 15 1.98 2.62 2.56
N ILE A 16 1.40 2.60 1.37
CA ILE A 16 -0.04 2.46 1.19
C ILE A 16 -0.44 1.01 1.42
N CYS A 17 -1.48 0.76 2.20
CA CYS A 17 -2.07 -0.56 2.39
C CYS A 17 -3.59 -0.43 2.65
N PRO A 18 -4.39 -1.48 2.41
CA PRO A 18 -5.82 -1.43 2.73
C PRO A 18 -6.03 -1.30 4.25
N SER A 19 -7.05 -0.56 4.66
CA SER A 19 -7.53 -0.53 6.06
C SER A 19 -8.16 -1.86 6.46
N LEU A 20 -8.83 -2.54 5.52
CA LEU A 20 -9.40 -3.87 5.71
C LEU A 20 -8.38 -4.95 5.33
N THR A 21 -7.62 -5.43 6.31
CA THR A 21 -6.68 -6.54 6.18
C THR A 21 -6.32 -7.10 7.56
N TYR A 22 -5.51 -8.15 7.63
CA TYR A 22 -4.96 -8.62 8.89
C TYR A 22 -3.91 -7.64 9.43
N TYR A 23 -3.84 -7.49 10.76
CA TYR A 23 -2.99 -6.49 11.41
C TYR A 23 -1.51 -6.60 11.01
N ALA A 24 -1.04 -7.79 10.63
CA ALA A 24 0.33 -8.03 10.22
C ALA A 24 0.77 -7.17 9.03
N THR A 25 -0.14 -6.79 8.13
CA THR A 25 0.16 -5.92 6.99
C THR A 25 0.67 -4.55 7.45
N ALA A 26 -0.11 -3.86 8.28
CA ALA A 26 0.29 -2.58 8.87
C ALA A 26 1.41 -2.73 9.90
N GLY A 27 1.38 -3.80 10.70
CA GLY A 27 2.41 -4.12 11.70
C GLY A 27 3.79 -4.37 11.06
N ALA A 28 3.84 -4.93 9.85
CA ALA A 28 5.08 -5.10 9.11
C ALA A 28 5.67 -3.75 8.66
N ILE A 29 4.83 -2.78 8.31
CA ILE A 29 5.22 -1.41 7.94
C ILE A 29 5.74 -0.67 9.17
N THR A 30 4.96 -0.61 10.25
CA THR A 30 5.34 0.12 11.46
C THR A 30 6.64 -0.38 12.07
N ARG A 31 6.90 -1.70 12.02
CA ARG A 31 8.14 -2.30 12.51
C ARG A 31 9.39 -1.96 11.70
N THR A 32 9.27 -1.30 10.53
CA THR A 32 10.44 -0.70 9.85
C THR A 32 10.67 0.76 10.23
N GLY A 33 9.77 1.37 11.01
CA GLY A 33 9.74 2.81 11.29
C GLY A 33 8.96 3.62 10.24
N ALA A 34 8.49 2.98 9.17
CA ALA A 34 7.65 3.63 8.17
C ALA A 34 6.20 3.83 8.67
N LYS A 35 5.48 4.73 8.02
CA LYS A 35 4.08 5.04 8.34
C LYS A 35 3.11 4.28 7.41
N PRO A 36 2.17 3.47 7.95
CA PRO A 36 1.09 2.94 7.14
C PRO A 36 0.16 4.08 6.70
N VAL A 37 -0.15 4.13 5.41
CA VAL A 37 -1.08 5.08 4.80
C VAL A 37 -2.30 4.30 4.34
N PHE A 38 -3.34 4.31 5.16
CA PHE A 38 -4.53 3.52 4.89
C PHE A 38 -5.29 4.05 3.68
N SER A 39 -5.53 3.15 2.73
CA SER A 39 -6.44 3.30 1.61
C SER A 39 -7.69 2.47 1.87
N ASP A 40 -8.82 2.96 1.37
CA ASP A 40 -10.10 2.26 1.45
C ASP A 40 -10.14 1.08 0.46
N ILE A 41 -11.21 0.29 0.53
CA ILE A 41 -11.42 -0.89 -0.31
C ILE A 41 -12.53 -0.69 -1.34
N ASP A 42 -12.53 -1.51 -2.39
CA ASP A 42 -13.70 -1.72 -3.22
C ASP A 42 -14.69 -2.65 -2.48
N PRO A 43 -15.94 -2.23 -2.20
CA PRO A 43 -16.89 -3.02 -1.44
C PRO A 43 -17.33 -4.32 -2.13
N LYS A 44 -17.08 -4.48 -3.43
CA LYS A 44 -17.42 -5.69 -4.19
C LYS A 44 -16.35 -6.77 -4.07
N THR A 45 -15.09 -6.38 -3.94
CA THR A 45 -13.94 -7.31 -3.95
C THR A 45 -13.24 -7.39 -2.59
N TYR A 46 -13.49 -6.41 -1.71
CA TYR A 46 -12.80 -6.16 -0.45
C TYR A 46 -11.30 -5.91 -0.57
N ASN A 47 -10.78 -5.80 -1.80
CA ASN A 47 -9.41 -5.44 -2.08
C ASN A 47 -9.25 -3.92 -2.15
N ILE A 48 -8.00 -3.45 -2.07
CA ILE A 48 -7.67 -2.03 -2.06
C ILE A 48 -8.26 -1.28 -3.27
N SER A 49 -8.86 -0.12 -3.03
CA SER A 49 -9.49 0.70 -4.07
C SER A 49 -8.45 1.51 -4.86
N ILE A 50 -8.49 1.40 -6.19
CA ILE A 50 -7.63 2.14 -7.12
C ILE A 50 -7.82 3.65 -6.99
N ASP A 51 -9.07 4.10 -6.83
CA ASP A 51 -9.40 5.51 -6.65
C ASP A 51 -8.86 6.03 -5.32
N SER A 52 -9.00 5.23 -4.26
CA SER A 52 -8.49 5.58 -2.94
C SER A 52 -6.96 5.68 -2.94
N ILE A 53 -6.25 4.76 -3.60
CA ILE A 53 -4.79 4.84 -3.79
C ILE A 53 -4.43 6.17 -4.47
N SER A 54 -5.11 6.49 -5.56
CA SER A 54 -4.86 7.70 -6.36
C SER A 54 -5.05 8.97 -5.52
N SER A 55 -6.15 9.07 -4.77
CA SER A 55 -6.40 10.20 -3.86
C SER A 55 -5.32 10.35 -2.78
N LYS A 56 -4.81 9.25 -2.23
CA LYS A 56 -3.72 9.30 -1.23
C LYS A 56 -2.40 9.80 -1.82
N LEU A 57 -2.11 9.43 -3.07
CA LEU A 57 -0.93 9.89 -3.79
C LEU A 57 -1.02 11.38 -4.15
N GLU A 58 -2.21 11.84 -4.56
CA GLU A 58 -2.46 13.24 -4.92
C GLU A 58 -2.41 14.18 -3.71
N ALA A 59 -2.91 13.75 -2.56
CA ALA A 59 -2.88 14.55 -1.33
C ALA A 59 -1.44 14.83 -0.81
N ARG A 60 -0.41 14.15 -1.35
CA ARG A 60 1.03 14.32 -1.04
C ARG A 60 1.36 14.40 0.46
N SER A 61 0.53 13.82 1.32
CA SER A 61 0.63 14.03 2.77
C SER A 61 1.80 13.28 3.41
N SER A 62 2.51 12.46 2.65
CA SER A 62 3.73 11.76 3.06
C SER A 62 4.56 11.35 1.86
N LYS A 63 5.86 11.07 2.07
CA LYS A 63 6.75 10.52 1.06
C LYS A 63 6.42 9.05 0.83
N ILE A 64 5.41 8.78 0.00
CA ILE A 64 4.99 7.41 -0.32
C ILE A 64 6.10 6.72 -1.11
N LYS A 65 6.49 5.51 -0.70
CA LYS A 65 7.53 4.69 -1.33
C LYS A 65 7.04 3.37 -1.87
N ALA A 66 5.95 2.84 -1.32
CA ALA A 66 5.43 1.55 -1.73
C ALA A 66 3.91 1.43 -1.56
N ILE A 67 3.34 0.45 -2.23
CA ILE A 67 1.97 -0.02 -2.07
C ILE A 67 2.05 -1.51 -1.68
N ILE A 68 1.38 -1.91 -0.61
CA ILE A 68 1.18 -3.33 -0.28
C ILE A 68 -0.29 -3.66 -0.55
N PRO A 69 -0.62 -4.18 -1.74
CA PRO A 69 -1.94 -4.77 -1.95
C PRO A 69 -2.03 -6.08 -1.17
N VAL A 70 -3.26 -6.44 -0.82
CA VAL A 70 -3.57 -7.71 -0.19
C VAL A 70 -4.57 -8.42 -1.08
N HIS A 71 -4.34 -9.70 -1.34
CA HIS A 71 -5.29 -10.57 -2.03
C HIS A 71 -6.24 -11.15 -0.99
N LEU A 72 -7.17 -10.31 -0.53
CA LEU A 72 -8.01 -10.63 0.62
C LEU A 72 -8.93 -11.81 0.28
N TYR A 73 -9.09 -12.73 1.22
CA TYR A 73 -9.88 -13.97 1.06
C TYR A 73 -9.48 -14.85 -0.14
N GLY A 74 -8.27 -14.69 -0.67
CA GLY A 74 -7.77 -15.44 -1.83
C GLY A 74 -8.14 -14.82 -3.18
N GLN A 75 -8.86 -13.70 -3.20
CA GLN A 75 -9.17 -12.97 -4.43
C GLN A 75 -8.02 -12.03 -4.79
N CYS A 76 -7.52 -12.13 -6.03
CA CYS A 76 -6.50 -11.21 -6.54
C CYS A 76 -7.00 -9.76 -6.54
N ALA A 77 -6.15 -8.85 -6.08
CA ALA A 77 -6.36 -7.41 -6.26
C ALA A 77 -6.12 -7.06 -7.74
N ASP A 78 -6.60 -5.90 -8.18
CA ASP A 78 -6.37 -5.43 -9.55
C ASP A 78 -4.91 -5.00 -9.75
N MET A 79 -4.04 -5.99 -9.94
CA MET A 79 -2.61 -5.80 -10.07
C MET A 79 -2.24 -5.02 -11.33
N ASN A 80 -3.07 -5.04 -12.38
CA ASN A 80 -2.78 -4.31 -13.61
C ASN A 80 -2.83 -2.79 -13.35
N GLU A 81 -3.91 -2.31 -12.72
CA GLU A 81 -4.03 -0.89 -12.39
C GLU A 81 -3.09 -0.48 -11.25
N ILE A 82 -2.87 -1.34 -10.24
CA ILE A 82 -1.88 -1.08 -9.17
C ILE A 82 -0.48 -0.90 -9.75
N MET A 83 -0.03 -1.81 -10.62
CA MET A 83 1.32 -1.76 -11.20
C MET A 83 1.49 -0.54 -12.13
N LYS A 84 0.43 -0.15 -12.85
CA LYS A 84 0.41 1.06 -13.68
C LYS A 84 0.54 2.33 -12.84
N ILE A 85 -0.18 2.43 -11.73
CA ILE A 85 -0.03 3.54 -10.77
C ILE A 85 1.38 3.53 -10.18
N ALA A 86 1.85 2.38 -9.71
CA ALA A 86 3.17 2.25 -9.10
C ALA A 86 4.28 2.69 -10.07
N LYS A 87 4.18 2.32 -11.35
CA LYS A 87 5.12 2.77 -12.39
C LYS A 87 5.07 4.29 -12.59
N ARG A 88 3.86 4.88 -12.66
CA ARG A 88 3.67 6.33 -12.84
C ARG A 88 4.30 7.15 -11.71
N TYR A 89 4.20 6.66 -10.48
CA TYR A 89 4.70 7.36 -9.28
C TYR A 89 6.06 6.83 -8.78
N ASN A 90 6.70 5.91 -9.51
CA ASN A 90 7.95 5.25 -9.14
C ASN A 90 7.92 4.61 -7.74
N LEU A 91 6.86 3.86 -7.46
CA LEU A 91 6.63 3.16 -6.20
C LEU A 91 7.02 1.69 -6.31
N LYS A 92 7.38 1.08 -5.17
CA LYS A 92 7.50 -0.37 -5.05
C LYS A 92 6.15 -1.01 -4.77
N VAL A 93 5.95 -2.27 -5.19
CA VAL A 93 4.78 -3.09 -4.90
C VAL A 93 5.25 -4.40 -4.30
#